data_AF-A0A934NJV2-F1
#
_entry.id   AF-A0A934NJV2-F1
#
_cell.length_a   1.000
_cell.length_b   1.000
_cell.length_c   1.000
_cell.angle_alpha   90.00
_cell.angle_beta   90.00
_cell.angle_gamma   90.00
#
_symmetry.space_group_name_H-M   'P 1'
#
loop_
_entity.id
_entity.type
_entity.pdbx_description
1 polymer ?
#
loop_
_entity_poly.entity_id
_entity_poly.type
_entity_poly.pdbx_seq_one_letter_code
_entity_poly.pdbx_strand_id
1 'polypeptide(L)'
;MATVVGGGGSGNAGGADDQSSVPIRQPVIARPPRPRRTGPELASTPLVVRRREEEETVVTFPSLVWKEFLAGLGAFIFLLVVSIQVNAPLLQRANTAITPNPAKAPWYFLGLQELLERFPPVMAGVAFPSFVIIFMILTPYLDRNPSRRPQDRKVAIALFTIYLCLAVSFVVIGVFFRGLAFNWDWTRILGHPGVKPPV
;
A
#
# COMPACT_ATOMS: atom_id res chain seq x y z
N MET A 1 13.17 76.63 -17.01
CA MET A 1 12.10 76.91 -17.99
C MET A 1 10.85 77.31 -17.22
N ALA A 2 10.09 78.27 -17.77
CA ALA A 2 9.03 79.10 -17.18
C ALA A 2 8.00 78.39 -16.25
N THR A 3 7.62 78.94 -15.08
CA THR A 3 6.56 79.96 -14.79
C THR A 3 5.14 79.44 -15.13
N VAL A 4 4.13 79.35 -14.25
CA VAL A 4 3.23 80.42 -13.71
C VAL A 4 2.16 79.70 -12.83
N VAL A 5 1.95 80.06 -11.54
CA VAL A 5 0.82 80.83 -10.93
C VAL A 5 -0.58 80.24 -11.19
N GLY A 6 -1.56 80.11 -10.27
CA GLY A 6 -1.75 80.56 -8.88
C GLY A 6 -3.25 80.58 -8.56
N GLY A 7 -3.58 80.82 -7.28
CA GLY A 7 -4.90 81.25 -6.76
C GLY A 7 -5.90 80.11 -6.50
N GLY A 8 -6.50 79.91 -5.33
CA GLY A 8 -6.70 80.81 -4.20
C GLY A 8 -8.17 81.27 -4.13
N GLY A 9 -8.95 80.66 -3.22
CA GLY A 9 -9.97 81.35 -2.42
C GLY A 9 -11.35 81.69 -3.03
N SER A 10 -12.38 81.05 -2.44
CA SER A 10 -13.58 81.67 -1.85
C SER A 10 -14.40 82.69 -2.66
N GLY A 11 -15.67 82.37 -2.90
CA GLY A 11 -16.69 83.32 -3.35
C GLY A 11 -18.11 82.83 -3.11
N ASN A 12 -18.75 83.39 -2.08
CA ASN A 12 -20.16 83.27 -1.71
C ASN A 12 -21.02 84.23 -2.54
N ALA A 13 -22.20 83.81 -3.05
CA ALA A 13 -23.38 84.67 -3.25
C ALA A 13 -24.59 83.82 -3.68
N GLY A 14 -25.76 84.14 -3.14
CA GLY A 14 -27.00 83.39 -3.28
C GLY A 14 -27.80 83.68 -4.57
N GLY A 15 -28.94 83.01 -4.69
CA GLY A 15 -30.02 83.43 -5.60
C GLY A 15 -30.73 82.30 -6.36
N ALA A 16 -31.82 81.82 -5.77
CA ALA A 16 -33.10 81.41 -6.35
C ALA A 16 -33.19 80.46 -7.58
N ASP A 17 -34.04 79.44 -7.36
CA ASP A 17 -34.91 78.71 -8.31
C ASP A 17 -34.24 77.80 -9.36
N ASP A 18 -34.37 76.47 -9.20
CA ASP A 18 -35.26 75.65 -10.05
C ASP A 18 -35.21 74.13 -9.72
N GLN A 19 -36.41 73.54 -9.63
CA GLN A 19 -36.80 72.16 -9.98
C GLN A 19 -35.98 70.90 -9.53
N SER A 20 -36.66 70.10 -8.70
CA SER A 20 -36.76 68.62 -8.75
C SER A 20 -35.48 67.77 -8.67
N SER A 21 -35.16 67.31 -7.46
CA SER A 21 -34.54 66.00 -7.28
C SER A 21 -35.03 65.34 -6.00
N VAL A 22 -35.97 64.40 -6.15
CA VAL A 22 -36.37 63.46 -5.11
C VAL A 22 -35.11 62.69 -4.67
N PRO A 23 -34.77 62.60 -3.37
CA PRO A 23 -33.74 61.67 -2.94
C PRO A 23 -34.26 60.26 -3.15
N ILE A 24 -33.71 59.55 -4.13
CA ILE A 24 -33.97 58.11 -4.31
C ILE A 24 -33.47 57.41 -3.03
N ARG A 25 -34.39 57.06 -2.14
CA ARG A 25 -34.12 56.09 -1.08
C ARG A 25 -33.80 54.77 -1.76
N GLN A 26 -32.53 54.38 -1.74
CA GLN A 26 -32.15 53.02 -2.07
C GLN A 26 -32.87 52.08 -1.08
N PRO A 27 -33.57 51.03 -1.55
CA PRO A 27 -34.10 50.03 -0.64
C PRO A 27 -32.91 49.33 0.03
N VAL A 28 -32.85 49.40 1.36
CA VAL A 28 -31.92 48.59 2.15
C VAL A 28 -32.27 47.13 1.86
N ILE A 29 -31.47 46.48 1.03
CA ILE A 29 -31.59 45.04 0.79
C ILE A 29 -31.36 44.36 2.15
N ALA A 30 -32.41 43.77 2.70
CA ALA A 30 -32.33 43.00 3.93
C ALA A 30 -31.29 41.89 3.74
N ARG A 31 -30.19 41.95 4.50
CA ARG A 31 -29.22 40.86 4.54
C ARG A 31 -29.94 39.60 5.04
N PRO A 32 -29.71 38.42 4.44
CA PRO A 32 -30.30 37.18 4.94
C PRO A 32 -29.85 36.94 6.39
N PRO A 33 -30.73 36.41 7.26
CA PRO A 33 -30.38 36.15 8.65
C PRO A 33 -29.22 35.15 8.71
N ARG A 34 -28.16 35.51 9.46
CA ARG A 34 -27.09 34.55 9.79
C ARG A 34 -27.73 33.35 10.50
N PRO A 35 -27.49 32.11 10.07
CA PRO A 35 -28.01 30.95 10.78
C PRO A 35 -27.45 30.95 12.20
N ARG A 36 -28.37 31.02 13.17
CA ARG A 36 -28.09 30.95 14.60
C ARG A 36 -27.48 29.57 14.87
N ARG A 37 -26.23 29.56 15.34
CA ARG A 37 -25.46 28.35 15.66
C ARG A 37 -26.10 27.65 16.87
N THR A 38 -27.10 26.81 16.62
CA THR A 38 -27.66 25.90 17.63
C THR A 38 -28.09 24.60 16.97
N GLY A 39 -27.19 23.62 16.99
CA GLY A 39 -27.43 22.26 16.52
C GLY A 39 -26.11 21.47 16.60
N PRO A 40 -26.15 20.17 16.92
CA PRO A 40 -24.93 19.37 17.00
C PRO A 40 -24.29 19.36 15.62
N GLU A 41 -23.06 19.85 15.56
CA GLU A 41 -22.18 19.90 14.39
C GLU A 41 -21.85 18.46 13.97
N LEU A 42 -22.84 17.76 13.39
CA LEU A 42 -22.67 16.44 12.83
C LEU A 42 -21.89 16.58 11.51
N ALA A 43 -20.61 16.21 11.61
CA ALA A 43 -19.97 15.31 10.65
C ALA A 43 -19.85 15.78 9.18
N SER A 44 -19.51 17.05 8.92
CA SER A 44 -18.83 17.38 7.65
C SER A 44 -17.32 17.25 7.80
N THR A 45 -16.85 16.01 7.98
CA THR A 45 -15.46 15.65 7.63
C THR A 45 -15.14 16.15 6.22
N PRO A 46 -13.87 16.49 5.91
CA PRO A 46 -13.51 17.21 4.68
C PRO A 46 -13.92 16.41 3.42
N LEU A 47 -15.07 16.77 2.85
CA LEU A 47 -15.63 16.18 1.63
C LEU A 47 -14.73 16.41 0.40
N VAL A 48 -13.72 17.28 0.52
CA VAL A 48 -12.78 17.61 -0.56
C VAL A 48 -11.82 16.46 -0.89
N VAL A 49 -11.47 15.61 0.09
CA VAL A 49 -10.62 14.44 -0.18
C VAL A 49 -11.46 13.29 -0.75
N ARG A 50 -12.68 13.08 -0.22
CA ARG A 50 -13.58 12.01 -0.68
C ARG A 50 -14.11 12.26 -2.10
N ARG A 51 -14.45 13.51 -2.43
CA ARG A 51 -14.97 13.89 -3.76
C ARG A 51 -13.97 13.63 -4.88
N ARG A 52 -12.66 13.84 -4.66
CA ARG A 52 -11.64 13.57 -5.69
C ARG A 52 -11.54 12.09 -6.06
N GLU A 53 -11.66 11.18 -5.09
CA GLU A 53 -11.60 9.73 -5.36
C GLU A 53 -12.83 9.25 -6.13
N GLU A 54 -14.02 9.78 -5.82
CA GLU A 54 -15.26 9.45 -6.52
C GLU A 54 -15.27 9.99 -7.97
N GLU A 55 -14.67 11.16 -8.20
CA GLU A 55 -14.52 11.77 -9.54
C GLU A 55 -13.53 11.02 -10.46
N GLU A 56 -12.61 10.21 -9.92
CA GLU A 56 -11.64 9.41 -10.69
C GLU A 56 -12.06 7.93 -10.84
N THR A 57 -13.24 7.55 -10.35
CA THR A 57 -13.75 6.18 -10.49
C THR A 57 -14.31 5.94 -11.89
N VAL A 58 -13.85 4.87 -12.53
CA VAL A 58 -14.34 4.43 -13.85
C VAL A 58 -15.22 3.21 -13.67
N VAL A 59 -16.25 3.09 -14.51
CA VAL A 59 -17.14 1.92 -14.51
C VAL A 59 -16.32 0.64 -14.72
N THR A 60 -16.50 -0.31 -13.80
CA THR A 60 -15.76 -1.59 -13.73
C THR A 60 -15.83 -2.36 -15.05
N PHE A 61 -17.02 -2.40 -15.65
CA PHE A 61 -17.24 -2.97 -16.98
C PHE A 61 -17.32 -1.82 -18.01
N PRO A 62 -16.61 -1.88 -19.14
CA PRO A 62 -15.70 -2.94 -19.61
C PRO A 62 -14.22 -2.70 -19.22
N SER A 63 -13.90 -1.57 -18.61
CA SER A 63 -12.53 -1.04 -18.52
C SER A 63 -11.59 -1.82 -17.59
N LEU A 64 -12.08 -2.32 -16.45
CA LEU A 64 -11.30 -3.11 -15.50
C LEU A 64 -11.27 -4.58 -15.91
N VAL A 65 -12.43 -5.12 -16.29
CA VAL A 65 -12.59 -6.53 -16.68
C VAL A 65 -11.65 -6.91 -17.83
N TRP A 66 -11.49 -6.05 -18.84
CA TRP A 66 -10.56 -6.33 -19.93
C TRP A 66 -9.09 -6.36 -19.47
N LYS A 67 -8.69 -5.47 -18.54
CA LYS A 67 -7.33 -5.43 -18.03
C LYS A 67 -7.02 -6.66 -17.17
N GLU A 68 -7.95 -7.06 -16.31
CA GLU A 68 -7.81 -8.26 -15.48
C GLU A 68 -7.81 -9.52 -16.33
N PHE A 69 -8.65 -9.61 -17.37
CA PHE A 69 -8.64 -10.71 -18.31
C PHE A 69 -7.30 -10.83 -19.04
N LEU A 70 -6.73 -9.71 -19.52
CA LEU A 70 -5.42 -9.70 -20.17
C LEU A 70 -4.29 -10.08 -19.21
N ALA A 71 -4.32 -9.58 -17.96
CA ALA A 71 -3.35 -9.94 -16.94
C ALA A 71 -3.45 -11.43 -16.57
N GLY A 72 -4.67 -11.96 -16.45
CA GLY A 72 -4.93 -13.38 -16.19
C GLY A 72 -4.47 -14.27 -17.35
N LEU A 73 -4.74 -13.88 -18.59
CA LEU A 73 -4.26 -14.58 -19.78
C LEU A 73 -2.73 -14.57 -19.84
N GLY A 74 -2.09 -13.43 -19.53
CA GLY A 74 -0.64 -13.33 -19.43
C GLY A 74 -0.04 -14.24 -18.37
N ALA A 75 -0.64 -14.29 -17.17
CA ALA A 75 -0.23 -15.19 -16.10
C ALA A 75 -0.41 -16.67 -16.49
N PHE A 76 -1.51 -17.02 -17.18
CA PHE A 76 -1.76 -18.36 -17.66
C PHE A 76 -0.73 -18.81 -18.69
N ILE A 77 -0.44 -17.97 -19.69
CA ILE A 77 0.60 -18.24 -20.69
C ILE A 77 1.97 -18.38 -20.02
N PHE A 78 2.30 -17.49 -19.08
CA PHE A 78 3.54 -17.56 -18.31
C PHE A 78 3.68 -18.91 -17.59
N LEU A 79 2.64 -19.36 -16.88
CA LEU A 79 2.65 -20.66 -16.21
C LEU A 79 2.78 -21.84 -17.19
N LEU A 80 2.14 -21.77 -18.37
CA LEU A 80 2.30 -22.79 -19.41
C LEU A 80 3.74 -22.85 -19.93
N VAL A 81 4.36 -21.70 -20.22
CA VAL A 81 5.76 -21.66 -20.67
C VAL A 81 6.69 -22.25 -19.61
N VAL A 82 6.51 -21.88 -18.33
CA VAL A 82 7.30 -22.45 -17.23
C VAL A 82 7.08 -23.96 -17.11
N SER A 83 5.83 -24.44 -17.23
CA SER A 83 5.49 -25.86 -17.16
C SER A 83 6.16 -26.71 -18.24
N ILE A 84 6.25 -26.19 -19.47
CA ILE A 84 6.91 -26.89 -20.59
C ILE A 84 8.43 -26.91 -20.41
N GLN A 85 9.03 -25.84 -19.88
CA GLN A 85 10.48 -25.71 -19.75
C GLN A 85 11.04 -26.40 -18.49
N VAL A 86 10.27 -26.44 -17.40
CA VAL A 86 10.70 -26.96 -16.10
C VAL A 86 10.02 -28.30 -15.84
N ASN A 87 10.74 -29.39 -16.10
CA ASN A 87 10.27 -30.74 -15.78
C ASN A 87 10.17 -30.93 -14.26
N ALA A 88 8.98 -31.26 -13.76
CA ALA A 88 8.78 -31.67 -12.38
C ALA A 88 9.15 -33.16 -12.25
N PRO A 89 10.25 -33.53 -11.56
CA PRO A 89 10.60 -34.93 -11.36
C PRO A 89 9.52 -35.60 -10.50
N LEU A 90 8.81 -36.56 -11.08
CA LEU A 90 7.81 -37.34 -10.35
C LEU A 90 8.51 -38.31 -9.39
N LEU A 91 8.09 -38.32 -8.13
CA LEU A 91 8.54 -39.32 -7.17
C LEU A 91 7.89 -40.68 -7.46
N GLN A 92 8.42 -41.74 -6.84
CA GLN A 92 7.83 -43.08 -6.89
C GLN A 92 6.39 -43.05 -6.38
N ARG A 93 5.57 -44.01 -6.83
CA ARG A 93 4.20 -44.18 -6.32
C ARG A 93 4.22 -44.28 -4.79
N ALA A 94 3.25 -43.63 -4.16
CA ALA A 94 3.13 -43.60 -2.70
C ALA A 94 3.11 -45.03 -2.13
N ASN A 95 4.04 -45.30 -1.23
CA ASN A 95 4.14 -46.55 -0.48
C ASN A 95 4.06 -46.22 1.01
N THR A 96 3.08 -46.77 1.72
CA THR A 96 2.89 -46.54 3.16
C THR A 96 3.94 -47.25 4.02
N ALA A 97 4.65 -48.26 3.47
CA ALA A 97 5.67 -49.01 4.19
C ALA A 97 7.06 -48.33 4.19
N ILE A 98 7.28 -47.32 3.34
CA ILE A 98 8.57 -46.65 3.19
C ILE A 98 8.36 -45.14 3.17
N THR A 99 8.92 -44.45 4.17
CA THR A 99 8.97 -42.98 4.16
C THR A 99 10.18 -42.52 3.33
N PRO A 100 9.98 -41.76 2.24
CA PRO A 100 11.09 -41.28 1.43
C PRO A 100 11.95 -40.30 2.24
N ASN A 101 13.24 -40.60 2.36
CA ASN A 101 14.26 -39.73 2.91
C ASN A 101 15.15 -39.27 1.73
N PRO A 102 15.15 -37.99 1.31
CA PRO A 102 14.71 -36.79 2.04
C PRO A 102 13.28 -36.31 1.68
N ALA A 103 12.47 -36.04 2.69
CA ALA A 103 11.16 -35.40 2.55
C ALA A 103 11.29 -33.87 2.48
N LYS A 104 11.66 -33.34 1.30
CA LYS A 104 11.69 -31.88 1.07
C LYS A 104 10.26 -31.36 0.86
N ALA A 105 9.79 -30.40 1.67
CA ALA A 105 8.51 -29.75 1.38
C ALA A 105 8.66 -28.72 0.27
N PRO A 106 7.53 -28.30 -0.31
CA PRO A 106 7.49 -27.15 -1.19
C PRO A 106 8.06 -25.89 -0.52
N TRP A 107 8.63 -24.99 -1.33
CA TRP A 107 9.34 -23.78 -0.90
C TRP A 107 8.50 -22.84 -0.01
N TYR A 108 7.18 -22.81 -0.16
CA TYR A 108 6.28 -22.02 0.68
C TYR A 108 6.10 -22.60 2.09
N PHE A 109 6.39 -23.88 2.30
CA PHE A 109 6.41 -24.54 3.61
C PHE A 109 7.81 -24.64 4.23
N LEU A 110 8.83 -24.15 3.53
CA LEU A 110 10.22 -24.28 3.96
C LEU A 110 10.46 -23.73 5.37
N GLY A 111 9.94 -22.54 5.67
CA GLY A 111 10.05 -21.94 7.00
C GLY A 111 9.33 -22.72 8.09
N LEU A 112 8.21 -23.39 7.76
CA LEU A 112 7.52 -24.28 8.69
C LEU A 112 8.33 -25.55 8.93
N GLN A 113 8.95 -26.12 7.88
CA GLN A 113 9.83 -27.27 8.03
C GLN A 113 11.07 -26.98 8.89
N GLU A 114 11.68 -25.80 8.72
CA GLU A 114 12.78 -25.33 9.59
C GLU A 114 12.37 -25.37 11.07
N LEU A 115 11.18 -24.88 11.34
CA LEU A 115 10.66 -24.80 12.69
C LEU A 115 10.39 -26.21 13.26
N LEU A 116 9.84 -27.13 12.45
CA LEU A 116 9.56 -28.51 12.87
C LEU A 116 10.82 -29.33 13.15
N GLU A 117 11.95 -29.02 12.50
CA GLU A 117 13.20 -29.71 12.78
C GLU A 117 13.85 -29.23 14.08
N ARG A 118 13.71 -27.95 14.40
CA ARG A 118 14.38 -27.36 15.57
C ARG A 118 13.55 -27.40 16.85
N PHE A 119 12.23 -27.45 16.73
CA PHE A 119 11.31 -27.30 17.85
C PHE A 119 10.32 -28.47 17.97
N PRO A 120 9.70 -28.68 19.16
CA PRO A 120 8.64 -29.66 19.32
C PRO A 120 7.51 -29.47 18.30
N PRO A 121 6.94 -30.55 17.73
CA PRO A 121 5.96 -30.46 16.64
C PRO A 121 4.73 -29.61 16.95
N VAL A 122 4.25 -29.63 18.21
CA VAL A 122 3.10 -28.82 18.64
C VAL A 122 3.40 -27.33 18.59
N MET A 123 4.61 -26.93 19.03
CA MET A 123 4.99 -25.52 19.04
C MET A 123 5.22 -25.01 17.60
N ALA A 124 5.88 -25.82 16.78
CA ALA A 124 6.24 -25.45 15.43
C ALA A 124 5.07 -25.52 14.44
N GLY A 125 4.22 -26.55 14.56
CA GLY A 125 3.11 -26.79 13.63
C GLY A 125 1.80 -26.10 14.01
N VAL A 126 1.56 -25.85 15.30
CA VAL A 126 0.28 -25.30 15.78
C VAL A 126 0.46 -23.92 16.42
N ALA A 127 1.31 -23.81 17.44
CA ALA A 127 1.40 -22.58 18.23
C ALA A 127 1.91 -21.39 17.40
N PHE A 128 3.03 -21.56 16.69
CA PHE A 128 3.64 -20.47 15.91
C PHE A 128 2.77 -20.01 14.72
N PRO A 129 2.22 -20.90 13.87
CA PRO A 129 1.30 -20.48 12.81
C PRO A 129 0.04 -19.80 13.36
N SER A 130 -0.52 -20.30 14.46
CA SER A 130 -1.68 -19.67 15.11
C SER A 130 -1.35 -18.27 15.61
N PHE A 131 -0.17 -18.09 16.21
CA PHE A 131 0.30 -16.77 16.65
C PHE A 131 0.42 -15.79 15.48
N VAL A 132 0.99 -16.20 14.34
CA VAL A 132 1.10 -15.35 13.14
C VAL A 132 -0.29 -14.94 12.62
N ILE A 133 -1.24 -15.88 12.59
CA ILE A 133 -2.62 -15.60 12.16
C ILE A 133 -3.30 -14.60 13.11
N ILE A 134 -3.19 -14.81 14.42
CA ILE A 134 -3.74 -13.89 15.43
C ILE A 134 -3.12 -12.51 15.27
N PHE A 135 -1.80 -12.42 15.06
CA PHE A 135 -1.12 -11.16 14.82
C PHE A 135 -1.61 -10.46 13.54
N MET A 136 -1.87 -11.21 12.46
CA MET A 136 -2.49 -10.66 11.24
C MET A 136 -3.90 -10.12 11.50
N ILE A 137 -4.72 -10.84 12.27
CA ILE A 137 -6.07 -10.39 12.65
C ILE A 137 -5.98 -9.13 13.52
N LEU A 138 -4.96 -9.03 14.39
CA LEU A 138 -4.78 -7.89 15.28
C LEU A 138 -4.14 -6.68 14.61
N THR A 139 -3.52 -6.86 13.45
CA THR A 139 -2.84 -5.79 12.69
C THR A 139 -3.69 -4.53 12.49
N PRO A 140 -4.97 -4.60 12.03
CA PRO A 140 -5.81 -3.40 11.89
C PRO A 140 -6.11 -2.68 13.21
N TYR A 141 -6.04 -3.38 14.35
CA TYR A 141 -6.29 -2.78 15.68
C TYR A 141 -5.03 -2.17 16.28
N LEU A 142 -3.86 -2.70 15.94
CA LEU A 142 -2.57 -2.21 16.41
C LEU A 142 -2.10 -0.98 15.63
N ASP A 143 -2.54 -0.83 14.38
CA ASP A 143 -2.27 0.32 13.53
C ASP A 143 -3.14 1.52 13.91
N ARG A 144 -2.62 2.37 14.80
CA ARG A 144 -3.32 3.57 15.31
C ARG A 144 -3.17 4.81 14.41
N ASN A 145 -2.66 4.66 13.19
CA ASN A 145 -2.37 5.81 12.34
C ASN A 145 -3.66 6.45 11.78
N PRO A 146 -3.90 7.77 11.95
CA PRO A 146 -5.11 8.43 11.48
C PRO A 146 -5.16 8.64 9.96
N SER A 147 -4.01 8.64 9.27
CA SER A 147 -3.93 8.77 7.81
C SER A 147 -3.70 7.41 7.14
N ARG A 148 -4.42 7.13 6.05
CA ARG A 148 -4.23 5.92 5.22
C ARG A 148 -3.34 6.17 4.00
N ARG A 149 -2.91 7.40 3.77
CA ARG A 149 -2.11 7.77 2.60
C ARG A 149 -0.72 7.12 2.69
N PRO A 150 -0.19 6.50 1.62
CA PRO A 150 1.13 5.87 1.65
C PRO A 150 2.26 6.84 2.04
N GLN A 151 2.12 8.11 1.66
CA GLN A 151 3.10 9.17 1.92
C GLN A 151 3.27 9.48 3.42
N ASP A 152 2.22 9.24 4.23
CA ASP A 152 2.24 9.52 5.66
C ASP A 152 2.72 8.30 6.48
N ARG A 153 2.93 7.15 5.81
CA ARG A 153 3.22 5.85 6.44
C ARG A 153 4.59 5.29 6.08
N LYS A 154 5.55 6.16 5.75
CA LYS A 154 6.88 5.77 5.24
C LYS A 154 7.61 4.79 6.16
N VAL A 155 7.52 4.96 7.48
CA VAL A 155 8.14 4.05 8.46
C VAL A 155 7.49 2.68 8.43
N ALA A 156 6.16 2.59 8.44
CA ALA A 156 5.44 1.32 8.39
C ALA A 156 5.71 0.58 7.07
N ILE A 157 5.74 1.31 5.94
CA ILE A 157 6.08 0.76 4.63
C ILE A 157 7.53 0.26 4.63
N ALA A 158 8.48 1.05 5.14
CA ALA A 158 9.89 0.65 5.19
C ALA A 158 10.10 -0.61 6.06
N LEU A 159 9.49 -0.68 7.25
CA LEU A 159 9.56 -1.86 8.10
C LEU A 159 8.93 -3.10 7.44
N PHE A 160 7.79 -2.93 6.76
CA PHE A 160 7.16 -4.02 6.01
C PHE A 160 8.01 -4.47 4.83
N THR A 161 8.65 -3.54 4.10
CA THR A 161 9.59 -3.86 3.02
C THR A 161 10.81 -4.61 3.54
N ILE A 162 11.40 -4.17 4.67
CA ILE A 162 12.53 -4.86 5.31
C ILE A 162 12.10 -6.29 5.71
N TYR A 163 10.93 -6.44 6.33
CA TYR A 163 10.37 -7.75 6.65
C TYR A 163 10.23 -8.64 5.41
N LEU A 164 9.69 -8.13 4.30
CA LEU A 164 9.58 -8.89 3.04
C LEU A 164 10.94 -9.29 2.47
N CYS A 165 11.91 -8.37 2.47
CA CYS A 165 13.27 -8.67 2.01
C CYS A 165 13.93 -9.75 2.87
N LEU A 166 13.77 -9.70 4.20
CA LEU A 166 14.27 -10.73 5.11
C LEU A 166 13.56 -12.06 4.88
N ALA A 167 12.24 -12.07 4.73
CA ALA A 167 11.46 -13.28 4.47
C ALA A 167 11.90 -13.97 3.16
N VAL A 168 12.04 -13.19 2.07
CA VAL A 168 12.54 -13.71 0.79
C VAL A 168 13.97 -14.22 0.94
N SER A 169 14.84 -13.49 1.63
CA SER A 169 16.23 -13.91 1.87
C SER A 169 16.29 -15.24 2.62
N PHE A 170 15.46 -15.42 3.66
CA PHE A 170 15.39 -16.70 4.38
C PHE A 170 14.88 -17.85 3.52
N VAL A 171 13.91 -17.61 2.63
CA VAL A 171 13.45 -18.63 1.68
C VAL A 171 14.56 -19.01 0.71
N VAL A 172 15.28 -18.03 0.13
CA VAL A 172 16.41 -18.29 -0.77
C VAL A 172 17.51 -19.08 -0.06
N ILE A 173 17.88 -18.67 1.16
CA ILE A 173 18.88 -19.39 1.96
C ILE A 173 18.41 -20.84 2.21
N GLY A 174 17.15 -21.03 2.62
CA GLY A 174 16.60 -22.35 2.85
C GLY A 174 16.56 -23.22 1.59
N VAL A 175 16.28 -22.66 0.41
CA VAL A 175 16.15 -23.43 -0.83
C VAL A 175 17.52 -23.91 -1.32
N PHE A 176 18.54 -23.04 -1.28
CA PHE A 176 19.84 -23.34 -1.88
C PHE A 176 20.85 -23.96 -0.91
N PHE A 177 20.79 -23.60 0.37
CA PHE A 177 21.79 -23.99 1.38
C PHE A 177 21.34 -25.16 2.28
N ARG A 178 20.10 -25.69 2.12
CA ARG A 178 19.68 -26.94 2.77
C ARG A 178 20.13 -28.18 1.99
N GLY A 179 21.07 -28.94 2.54
CA GLY A 179 21.44 -30.29 2.12
C GLY A 179 20.49 -31.38 2.63
N LEU A 180 20.72 -32.66 2.23
CA LEU A 180 19.87 -33.83 2.55
C LEU A 180 19.61 -34.09 4.05
N ALA A 181 20.34 -33.44 4.97
CA ALA A 181 20.21 -33.63 6.41
C ALA A 181 20.69 -32.41 7.24
N PHE A 182 20.39 -31.18 6.81
CA PHE A 182 20.79 -29.96 7.55
C PHE A 182 22.29 -29.76 7.79
N ASN A 183 23.14 -30.40 7.00
CA ASN A 183 24.56 -30.10 7.01
C ASN A 183 24.83 -28.90 6.11
N TRP A 184 25.41 -27.86 6.69
CA TRP A 184 25.95 -26.74 5.94
C TRP A 184 27.11 -27.27 5.09
N ASP A 185 26.84 -27.48 3.80
CA ASP A 185 27.77 -28.10 2.89
C ASP A 185 28.80 -27.08 2.40
N TRP A 186 29.81 -26.82 3.25
CA TRP A 186 30.95 -25.96 2.93
C TRP A 186 31.66 -26.37 1.64
N THR A 187 31.48 -27.61 1.14
CA THR A 187 32.12 -28.07 -0.09
C THR A 187 31.65 -27.33 -1.35
N ARG A 188 30.43 -26.76 -1.34
CA ARG A 188 29.93 -25.95 -2.45
C ARG A 188 30.60 -24.57 -2.56
N ILE A 189 31.17 -24.08 -1.45
CA ILE A 189 31.79 -22.75 -1.36
C ILE A 189 33.31 -22.84 -1.34
N LEU A 190 33.85 -23.83 -0.62
CA LEU A 190 35.29 -24.00 -0.39
C LEU A 190 35.91 -25.08 -1.29
N GLY A 191 35.12 -25.79 -2.08
CA GLY A 191 35.55 -27.00 -2.79
C GLY A 191 35.76 -28.18 -1.84
N HIS A 192 35.82 -29.39 -2.39
CA HIS A 192 36.15 -30.58 -1.58
C HIS A 192 37.59 -30.44 -1.05
N PRO A 193 37.81 -30.47 0.28
CA PRO A 193 39.17 -30.52 0.82
C PRO A 193 39.78 -31.87 0.43
N GLY A 194 40.62 -31.86 -0.61
CA GLY A 194 41.39 -33.03 -1.07
C GLY A 194 41.19 -33.46 -2.52
N VAL A 195 40.30 -32.84 -3.31
CA VAL A 195 40.16 -33.17 -4.74
C VAL A 195 40.45 -31.94 -5.59
N LYS A 196 41.61 -31.94 -6.26
CA LYS A 196 41.91 -30.93 -7.29
C LYS A 196 40.95 -31.12 -8.47
N PRO A 197 40.42 -30.03 -9.05
CA PRO A 197 39.60 -30.14 -10.26
C PRO A 197 40.42 -30.83 -11.36
N PRO A 198 39.84 -31.77 -12.13
CA PRO A 198 40.51 -32.36 -13.27
C PRO A 198 40.77 -31.25 -14.30
N VAL A 199 42.01 -31.23 -14.80
CA VAL A 199 42.50 -30.33 -15.86
C VAL A 199 41.74 -30.58 -17.16
#